data_AF-A0A845ZGZ9-F1
#
_entry.id   AF-A0A845ZGZ9-F1
#
_cell.length_a   1.000
_cell.length_b   1.000
_cell.length_c   1.000
_cell.angle_alpha   90.00
_cell.angle_beta   90.00
_cell.angle_gamma   90.00
#
_symmetry.space_group_name_H-M   'P 1'
#
loop_
_entity.id
_entity.type
_entity.pdbx_description
1 polymer ?
#
loop_
_entity_poly.entity_id
_entity_poly.type
_entity_poly.pdbx_seq_one_letter_code
_entity_poly.pdbx_strand_id
1 'polypeptide(L)'
;MTFILNSHNVFDYLAARGLCNPSEQALSKIEPLEAKNFNLLLTFPDGHKLLVKQERHNQEGKAAGEFLNEWRIQEFLQQFPELANLRSLIPEVLHFDGENSIMVFRYLDDYRDLMDFYAKENIF
;
A
#
# COMPACT_ATOMS: atom_id res chain seq x y z
N MET A 1 15.85 -3.79 16.24
CA MET A 1 14.63 -4.64 16.19
C MET A 1 13.88 -4.22 14.94
N THR A 2 13.49 -5.16 14.09
CA THR A 2 12.73 -4.84 12.87
C THR A 2 11.31 -4.47 13.25
N PHE A 3 10.79 -3.33 12.78
CA PHE A 3 9.40 -2.97 12.97
C PHE A 3 8.52 -3.92 12.16
N ILE A 4 7.53 -4.55 12.81
CA ILE A 4 6.58 -5.45 12.14
C ILE A 4 5.21 -4.81 12.19
N LEU A 5 4.67 -4.49 11.01
CA LEU A 5 3.35 -3.94 10.84
C LEU A 5 2.29 -4.99 11.22
N ASN A 6 1.22 -4.54 11.87
CA ASN A 6 0.05 -5.35 12.17
C ASN A 6 -1.19 -4.44 12.35
N SER A 7 -2.35 -5.05 12.53
CA SER A 7 -3.62 -4.33 12.68
C SER A 7 -3.68 -3.42 13.91
N HIS A 8 -2.86 -3.64 14.93
CA HIS A 8 -2.85 -2.84 16.15
C HIS A 8 -1.96 -1.59 16.04
N ASN A 9 -0.89 -1.64 15.23
CA ASN A 9 0.08 -0.54 15.13
C ASN A 9 0.00 0.26 13.83
N VAL A 10 -0.81 -0.17 12.85
CA VAL A 10 -0.90 0.50 11.55
C VAL A 10 -1.41 1.94 11.65
N PHE A 11 -2.35 2.23 12.54
CA PHE A 11 -2.85 3.59 12.73
C PHE A 11 -1.82 4.52 13.36
N ASP A 12 -1.13 4.07 14.41
CA ASP A 12 -0.03 4.83 15.01
C ASP A 12 1.07 5.11 13.98
N TYR A 13 1.40 4.12 13.16
CA TYR A 13 2.36 4.23 12.08
C TYR A 13 1.97 5.30 11.05
N LEU A 14 0.71 5.31 10.60
CA LEU A 14 0.19 6.26 9.62
C LEU A 14 0.04 7.67 10.21
N ALA A 15 -0.45 7.78 11.44
CA ALA A 15 -0.64 9.06 12.12
C ALA A 15 0.69 9.78 12.36
N ALA A 16 1.73 9.05 12.76
CA ALA A 16 3.09 9.60 12.92
C ALA A 16 3.66 10.20 11.62
N ARG A 17 3.09 9.84 10.47
CA ARG A 17 3.49 10.32 9.12
C ARG A 17 2.49 11.32 8.54
N GLY A 18 1.47 11.72 9.29
CA GLY A 18 0.43 12.63 8.82
C GLY A 18 -0.47 12.04 7.73
N LEU A 19 -0.55 10.71 7.61
CA LEU A 19 -1.36 10.02 6.61
C LEU A 19 -2.80 9.73 7.09
N CYS A 20 -3.05 9.85 8.38
CA CYS A 20 -4.39 9.83 8.97
C CYS A 20 -4.41 10.58 10.30
N ASN A 21 -5.59 10.95 10.76
CA ASN A 21 -5.81 11.47 12.10
C ASN A 21 -6.04 10.30 13.08
N PRO A 22 -5.40 10.27 14.26
CA PRO A 22 -5.65 9.26 15.29
C PRO A 22 -7.14 9.05 15.63
N SER A 23 -7.97 10.09 15.54
CA SER A 23 -9.41 9.97 15.81
C SER A 23 -10.15 9.07 14.80
N GLU A 24 -9.61 8.88 13.61
CA GLU A 24 -10.22 8.07 12.55
C GLU A 24 -10.14 6.58 12.86
N GLN A 25 -9.16 6.13 13.65
CA GLN A 25 -8.96 4.71 13.98
C GLN A 25 -10.23 4.04 14.53
N ALA A 26 -10.96 4.72 15.42
CA ALA A 26 -12.14 4.15 16.07
C ALA A 26 -13.31 3.92 15.10
N LEU A 27 -13.31 4.59 13.96
CA LEU A 27 -14.39 4.55 12.97
C LEU A 27 -13.98 3.81 11.68
N SER A 28 -12.69 3.52 11.53
CA SER A 28 -12.14 2.85 10.35
C SER A 28 -12.18 1.34 10.49
N LYS A 29 -12.26 0.66 9.34
CA LYS A 29 -12.19 -0.80 9.23
C LYS A 29 -10.79 -1.21 8.79
N ILE A 30 -10.25 -2.29 9.37
CA ILE A 30 -8.97 -2.89 8.98
C ILE A 30 -9.22 -4.31 8.49
N GLU A 31 -8.70 -4.64 7.31
CA GLU A 31 -8.85 -5.97 6.71
C GLU A 31 -7.48 -6.47 6.23
N PRO A 32 -7.02 -7.65 6.70
CA PRO A 32 -5.87 -8.30 6.10
C PRO A 32 -6.22 -8.80 4.70
N LEU A 33 -5.34 -8.55 3.74
CA LEU A 33 -5.48 -9.08 2.38
C LEU A 33 -4.45 -10.19 2.15
N GLU A 34 -4.92 -11.36 1.74
CA GLU A 34 -4.04 -12.48 1.38
C GLU A 34 -3.29 -12.17 0.08
N ALA A 35 -1.97 -12.04 0.18
CA ALA A 35 -1.07 -11.78 -0.93
C ALA A 35 0.36 -12.23 -0.59
N LYS A 36 1.30 -12.06 -1.53
CA LYS A 36 2.74 -12.33 -1.32
C LYS A 36 3.32 -11.56 -0.12
N ASN A 37 2.88 -10.32 0.08
CA ASN A 37 3.35 -9.44 1.16
C ASN A 37 2.38 -9.43 2.34
N PHE A 38 2.75 -8.77 3.45
CA PHE A 38 1.80 -8.46 4.51
C PHE A 38 1.02 -7.22 4.12
N ASN A 39 -0.28 -7.36 3.83
CA ASN A 39 -1.11 -6.28 3.33
C ASN A 39 -2.27 -6.02 4.30
N LEU A 40 -2.49 -4.76 4.63
CA LEU A 40 -3.67 -4.27 5.35
C LEU A 40 -4.41 -3.27 4.48
N LEU A 41 -5.70 -3.52 4.25
CA LEU A 41 -6.63 -2.56 3.67
C LEU A 41 -7.32 -1.83 4.80
N LEU A 42 -7.21 -0.50 4.79
CA LEU A 42 -7.89 0.39 5.72
C LEU A 42 -9.01 1.09 4.96
N THR A 43 -10.23 1.06 5.49
CA THR A 43 -11.37 1.83 5.00
C THR A 43 -11.73 2.89 6.01
N PHE A 44 -11.68 4.15 5.60
CA PHE A 44 -11.96 5.32 6.44
C PHE A 44 -13.44 5.72 6.41
N PRO A 45 -13.91 6.56 7.35
CA PRO A 45 -15.34 6.86 7.50
C PRO A 45 -15.97 7.59 6.32
N ASP A 46 -15.19 8.36 5.58
CA ASP A 46 -15.60 9.05 4.35
C ASP A 46 -15.56 8.14 3.10
N GLY A 47 -15.20 6.86 3.28
CA GLY A 47 -15.13 5.85 2.24
C GLY A 47 -13.78 5.75 1.54
N HIS A 48 -12.84 6.68 1.75
CA HIS A 48 -11.51 6.52 1.16
C HIS A 48 -10.78 5.33 1.76
N LYS A 49 -9.87 4.74 0.99
CA LYS A 49 -9.17 3.53 1.37
C LYS A 49 -7.66 3.66 1.16
N LEU A 50 -6.92 3.10 2.11
CA LEU A 50 -5.46 2.97 2.02
C LEU A 50 -5.07 1.51 2.02
N LEU A 51 -4.13 1.15 1.16
CA LEU A 51 -3.47 -0.15 1.20
C LEU A 51 -2.07 0.03 1.78
N VAL A 52 -1.84 -0.55 2.94
CA VAL A 52 -0.54 -0.55 3.61
C VAL A 52 0.10 -1.92 3.42
N LYS A 53 1.24 -1.95 2.75
CA LYS A 53 2.00 -3.18 2.47
C LYS A 53 3.30 -3.16 3.25
N GLN A 54 3.68 -4.29 3.82
CA GLN A 54 5.03 -4.54 4.33
C GLN A 54 5.59 -5.79 3.66
N GLU A 55 6.83 -5.71 3.17
CA GLU A 55 7.52 -6.90 2.68
C GLU A 55 7.67 -7.94 3.79
N ARG A 56 7.56 -9.22 3.43
CA ARG A 56 7.79 -10.30 4.39
C ARG A 56 9.28 -10.40 4.68
N HIS A 57 9.62 -10.32 5.97
CA HIS A 57 10.98 -10.56 6.43
C HIS A 57 11.28 -12.06 6.44
N ASN A 58 12.51 -12.43 6.07
CA ASN A 58 13.02 -13.78 6.23
C ASN A 58 13.35 -14.07 7.72
N GLN A 59 13.87 -15.28 8.00
CA GLN A 59 14.25 -15.69 9.37
C GLN A 59 15.35 -14.80 9.99
N GLU A 60 16.12 -14.08 9.17
CA GLU A 60 17.14 -13.12 9.61
C GLU A 60 16.57 -11.70 9.80
N GLY A 61 15.27 -11.49 9.58
CA GLY A 61 14.63 -10.19 9.67
C GLY A 61 14.85 -9.29 8.45
N LYS A 62 15.32 -9.83 7.31
CA LYS A 62 15.61 -9.08 6.08
C LYS A 62 14.47 -9.19 5.08
N ALA A 63 14.13 -8.06 4.46
CA ALA A 63 13.21 -7.97 3.33
C ALA A 63 13.95 -8.16 1.99
N ALA A 64 13.21 -8.34 0.90
CA ALA A 64 13.79 -8.53 -0.44
C ALA A 64 14.18 -7.20 -1.11
N GLY A 65 13.62 -6.07 -0.66
CA GLY A 65 13.84 -4.74 -1.20
C GLY A 65 13.09 -4.48 -2.51
N GLU A 66 12.01 -5.21 -2.77
CA GLU A 66 11.19 -5.09 -3.98
C GLU A 66 10.48 -3.73 -4.06
N PHE A 67 10.04 -3.18 -2.92
CA PHE A 67 9.37 -1.87 -2.87
C PHE A 67 10.27 -0.71 -3.25
N LEU A 68 11.60 -0.85 -3.12
CA LEU A 68 12.52 0.18 -3.62
C LEU A 68 12.38 0.38 -5.12
N ASN A 69 12.17 -0.70 -5.87
CA ASN A 69 11.97 -0.61 -7.32
C ASN A 69 10.60 -0.01 -7.66
N GLU A 70 9.55 -0.36 -6.91
CA GLU A 70 8.23 0.28 -7.06
C GLU A 70 8.31 1.79 -6.77
N TRP A 71 9.02 2.20 -5.72
CA TRP A 71 9.22 3.61 -5.37
C TRP A 71 9.99 4.39 -6.44
N ARG A 72 11.03 3.78 -7.03
CA ARG A 72 11.81 4.42 -8.12
C ARG A 72 10.96 4.80 -9.33
N ILE A 73 9.86 4.10 -9.60
CA ILE A 73 8.93 4.48 -10.66
C ILE A 73 8.22 5.80 -10.31
N GLN A 74 7.88 6.00 -9.04
CA GLN A 74 7.29 7.26 -8.56
C GLN A 74 8.29 8.40 -8.67
N GLU A 75 9.53 8.19 -8.23
CA GLU A 75 10.62 9.17 -8.37
C GLU A 75 10.85 9.54 -9.84
N PHE A 76 10.89 8.54 -10.72
CA PHE A 76 11.04 8.74 -12.16
C PHE A 76 9.92 9.63 -12.72
N LEU A 77 8.65 9.36 -12.41
CA LEU A 77 7.54 10.18 -12.89
C LEU A 77 7.47 11.58 -12.26
N GLN A 78 8.09 11.78 -11.10
CA GLN A 78 8.28 13.11 -10.51
C GLN A 78 9.38 13.89 -11.23
N GLN A 79 10.46 13.21 -11.63
CA GLN A 79 11.60 13.80 -12.32
C GLN A 79 11.31 14.15 -13.78
N PHE A 80 10.41 13.43 -14.45
CA PHE A 80 10.08 13.62 -15.87
C PHE A 80 8.60 14.02 -16.05
N PRO A 81 8.24 15.31 -15.89
CA PRO A 81 6.88 15.80 -16.02
C PRO A 81 6.23 15.56 -17.40
N GLU A 82 7.04 15.38 -18.45
CA GLU A 82 6.56 15.03 -19.79
C GLU A 82 5.82 13.69 -19.82
N LEU A 83 6.08 12.84 -18.82
CA LEU A 83 5.44 11.55 -18.61
C LEU A 83 4.28 11.61 -17.61
N ALA A 84 3.80 12.80 -17.23
CA ALA A 84 2.73 12.97 -16.25
C ALA A 84 1.44 12.21 -16.62
N ASN A 85 1.16 12.00 -17.91
CA ASN A 85 0.02 11.23 -18.38
C ASN A 85 0.05 9.75 -17.93
N LEU A 86 1.23 9.20 -17.60
CA LEU A 86 1.34 7.84 -17.09
C LEU A 86 0.92 7.71 -15.62
N ARG A 87 0.85 8.81 -14.86
CA ARG A 87 0.48 8.79 -13.44
C ARG A 87 -0.91 8.21 -13.20
N SER A 88 -1.84 8.42 -14.12
CA SER A 88 -3.19 7.85 -14.02
C SER A 88 -3.25 6.34 -14.30
N LEU A 89 -2.17 5.75 -14.81
CA LEU A 89 -2.08 4.32 -15.14
C LEU A 89 -1.39 3.51 -14.05
N ILE A 90 -0.88 4.15 -13.00
CA ILE A 90 -0.16 3.49 -11.92
C ILE A 90 -0.81 3.79 -10.57
N PRO A 91 -0.67 2.89 -9.58
CA PRO A 91 -1.12 3.18 -8.21
C PRO A 91 -0.42 4.42 -7.64
N GLU A 92 -1.18 5.27 -6.97
CA GLU A 92 -0.64 6.40 -6.22
C GLU A 92 0.02 5.91 -4.93
N VAL A 93 1.33 6.11 -4.80
CA VAL A 93 2.09 5.84 -3.58
C VAL A 93 2.12 7.11 -2.74
N LEU A 94 1.56 7.06 -1.54
CA LEU A 94 1.53 8.17 -0.60
C LEU A 94 2.77 8.23 0.27
N HIS A 95 3.39 7.07 0.54
CA HIS A 95 4.56 6.98 1.40
C HIS A 95 5.36 5.72 1.13
N PHE A 96 6.69 5.85 1.20
CA PHE A 96 7.63 4.74 1.20
C PHE A 96 8.61 4.87 2.39
N ASP A 97 8.73 3.79 3.14
CA ASP A 97 9.63 3.64 4.28
C ASP A 97 10.59 2.49 3.98
N GLY A 98 11.75 2.84 3.44
CA GLY A 98 12.77 1.87 3.04
C GLY A 98 13.42 1.15 4.22
N GLU A 99 13.43 1.73 5.42
CA GLU A 99 14.00 1.09 6.61
C GLU A 99 13.14 -0.08 7.07
N ASN A 100 11.82 0.12 7.10
CA ASN A 100 10.87 -0.88 7.57
C ASN A 100 10.23 -1.69 6.42
N SER A 101 10.64 -1.43 5.17
CA SER A 101 10.08 -2.05 3.96
C SER A 101 8.55 -1.91 3.88
N ILE A 102 8.05 -0.72 4.21
CA ILE A 102 6.62 -0.41 4.21
C ILE A 102 6.31 0.56 3.07
N MET A 103 5.19 0.33 2.40
CA MET A 103 4.68 1.24 1.39
C MET A 103 3.17 1.44 1.57
N VAL A 104 2.73 2.69 1.43
CA VAL A 104 1.33 3.11 1.60
C VAL A 104 0.82 3.62 0.27
N PHE A 105 -0.33 3.08 -0.14
CA PHE A 105 -0.98 3.42 -1.40
C PHE A 105 -2.39 3.97 -1.14
N ARG A 106 -2.84 4.86 -2.03
CA ARG A 106 -4.28 5.02 -2.22
C ARG A 106 -4.82 3.75 -2.86
N TYR A 107 -5.85 3.16 -2.26
CA TYR A 107 -6.44 1.94 -2.79
C TYR A 107 -7.37 2.24 -3.97
N LEU A 108 -7.31 1.40 -5.00
CA LEU A 108 -8.03 1.53 -6.26
C LEU A 108 -9.31 0.72 -6.21
N ASP A 109 -10.36 1.23 -5.56
CA ASP A 109 -11.61 0.50 -5.37
C ASP A 109 -12.60 0.58 -6.55
N ASP A 110 -12.32 1.46 -7.50
CA ASP A 110 -12.96 1.58 -8.80
C ASP A 110 -12.34 0.67 -9.87
N TYR A 111 -11.36 -0.15 -9.50
CA TYR A 111 -10.67 -1.09 -10.38
C TYR A 111 -10.94 -2.54 -9.97
N ARG A 112 -10.82 -3.46 -10.93
CA ARG A 112 -10.90 -4.91 -10.72
C ARG A 112 -9.62 -5.57 -11.18
N ASP A 113 -9.11 -6.52 -10.41
CA ASP A 113 -7.98 -7.33 -10.85
C ASP A 113 -8.36 -8.14 -12.09
N LEU A 114 -7.55 -7.99 -13.14
CA LEU A 114 -7.84 -8.54 -14.46
C LEU A 114 -7.75 -10.07 -14.48
N MET A 115 -6.78 -10.64 -13.75
CA MET A 115 -6.60 -12.08 -13.67
C MET A 115 -7.77 -12.71 -12.91
N ASP A 116 -8.16 -12.11 -11.79
CA ASP A 116 -9.32 -12.49 -11.00
C ASP A 116 -10.62 -12.42 -11.79
N PHE A 117 -10.79 -11.38 -12.60
CA PHE A 117 -11.95 -11.24 -13.49
C PHE A 117 -12.04 -12.42 -14.46
N TYR A 118 -10.96 -12.68 -15.22
CA TYR A 118 -10.96 -13.77 -16.19
C TYR A 118 -11.09 -15.14 -15.53
N ALA A 119 -10.44 -15.36 -14.39
CA ALA A 119 -10.50 -16.63 -13.66
C ALA A 119 -11.91 -16.94 -13.12
N LYS A 120 -12.70 -15.92 -12.76
CA LYS A 120 -14.03 -16.10 -12.16
C LYS A 120 -15.17 -16.07 -13.19
N GLU A 121 -15.09 -15.18 -14.16
CA GLU A 121 -16.20 -14.95 -15.10
C GLU A 121 -16.12 -15.85 -16.34
N ASN A 122 -14.95 -16.44 -16.63
CA ASN A 122 -14.72 -17.38 -17.74
C ASN A 122 -15.15 -16.85 -19.12
N ILE A 123 -15.04 -15.52 -19.31
CA ILE A 123 -15.36 -14.83 -20.55
C ILE A 123 -14.04 -14.64 -21.32
N PHE A 124 -13.92 -15.27 -22.49
CA PHE A 124 -12.78 -15.16 -23.41
C PHE A 124 -13.19 -14.48 -24.72
#